data_AF-A0A6G6J792-F1
#
_entry.id   AF-A0A6G6J792-F1
#
_cell.length_a   1.000
_cell.length_b   1.000
_cell.length_c   1.000
_cell.angle_alpha   90.00
_cell.angle_beta   90.00
_cell.angle_gamma   90.00
#
_symmetry.space_group_name_H-M   'P 1'
#
loop_
_entity.id
_entity.type
_entity.pdbx_description
1 polymer ?
#
loop_
_entity_poly.entity_id
_entity_poly.type
_entity_poly.pdbx_seq_one_letter_code
_entity_poly.pdbx_strand_id
1 'polypeptide(L)'
;MKNTYPVESVLYSKQDVRTEAAGGMKSIVPAGHAWLVVAASASTRTLKSTTTGIEIGRVVDEIRDAFAPAPLTVPEAYRQDLQLSPVELSARYASNSVDTHPLLPVQLWRQQVQQQQTMTGYWDWVSQQLAMLAGVNRS
;
A
#
# COMPACT_ATOMS: atom_id res chain seq x y z
N MET A 1 0.90 25.61 2.65
CA MET A 1 0.23 24.32 2.92
C MET A 1 1.22 23.21 2.60
N LYS A 2 1.42 22.22 3.48
CA LYS A 2 2.22 21.04 3.15
C LYS A 2 1.54 20.30 2.00
N ASN A 3 2.29 19.93 0.97
CA ASN A 3 1.78 19.17 -0.16
C ASN A 3 1.42 17.75 0.32
N THR A 4 0.14 17.50 0.62
CA THR A 4 -0.35 16.18 1.00
C THR A 4 -0.16 15.24 -0.19
N TYR A 5 0.67 14.20 -0.02
CA TYR A 5 1.14 13.29 -1.08
C TYR A 5 1.96 14.00 -2.18
N PRO A 6 3.24 14.33 -1.92
CA PRO A 6 4.13 14.88 -2.95
C PRO A 6 4.34 13.90 -4.12
N VAL A 7 4.84 14.41 -5.25
CA VAL A 7 5.32 13.57 -6.36
C VAL A 7 6.34 12.56 -5.81
N GLU A 8 6.35 11.36 -6.39
CA GLU A 8 7.12 10.19 -5.95
C GLU A 8 6.58 9.48 -4.68
N SER A 9 5.49 9.96 -4.08
CA SER A 9 4.81 9.20 -3.03
C SER A 9 4.23 7.90 -3.57
N VAL A 10 4.36 6.82 -2.82
CA VAL A 10 3.71 5.53 -3.10
C VAL A 10 2.48 5.38 -2.23
N LEU A 11 1.36 5.08 -2.86
CA LEU A 11 0.05 4.88 -2.24
C LEU A 11 -0.48 3.49 -2.59
N TYR A 12 -1.33 2.92 -1.75
CA TYR A 12 -1.98 1.62 -1.98
C TYR A 12 -3.48 1.79 -1.94
N SER A 13 -4.17 1.25 -2.94
CA SER A 13 -5.63 1.32 -2.97
C SER A 13 -6.24 0.38 -1.92
N LYS A 14 -7.15 0.89 -1.09
CA LYS A 14 -7.88 0.07 -0.09
C LYS A 14 -8.98 -0.77 -0.73
N GLN A 15 -9.37 -0.42 -1.95
CA GLN A 15 -10.43 -1.05 -2.72
C GLN A 15 -10.05 -1.13 -4.20
N ASP A 16 -10.79 -1.93 -4.96
CA ASP A 16 -10.59 -2.04 -6.40
C ASP A 16 -10.80 -0.69 -7.08
N VAL A 17 -9.84 -0.29 -7.91
CA VAL A 17 -9.91 0.95 -8.67
C VAL A 17 -10.34 0.61 -10.09
N ARG A 18 -11.57 1.00 -10.42
CA ARG A 18 -12.12 0.89 -11.77
C ARG A 18 -11.67 2.10 -12.59
N THR A 19 -11.08 1.84 -13.74
CA THR A 19 -10.57 2.87 -14.66
C THR A 19 -11.13 2.64 -16.04
N GLU A 20 -11.48 3.72 -16.73
CA GLU A 20 -11.81 3.66 -18.15
C GLU A 20 -10.55 4.05 -18.92
N ALA A 21 -9.97 3.10 -19.66
CA ALA A 21 -8.84 3.40 -20.54
C ALA A 21 -9.30 4.30 -21.70
N ALA A 22 -8.38 5.09 -22.25
CA ALA A 22 -8.61 5.81 -23.49
C ALA A 22 -8.92 4.78 -24.61
N GLY A 23 -10.20 4.63 -24.94
CA GLY A 23 -10.71 3.55 -25.79
C GLY A 23 -11.91 2.78 -25.23
N GLY A 24 -12.40 3.11 -24.03
CA GLY A 24 -13.62 2.55 -23.45
C GLY A 24 -13.46 1.17 -22.79
N MET A 25 -12.25 0.62 -22.78
CA MET A 25 -11.95 -0.62 -22.08
C MET A 25 -11.87 -0.36 -20.57
N LYS A 26 -12.80 -0.94 -19.81
CA LYS A 26 -12.78 -0.88 -18.35
C LYS A 26 -11.68 -1.80 -17.84
N SER A 27 -10.68 -1.22 -17.19
CA SER A 27 -9.65 -1.95 -16.46
C SER A 27 -9.91 -1.83 -14.96
N ILE A 28 -9.61 -2.91 -14.23
CA ILE A 28 -9.72 -2.96 -12.78
C ILE A 28 -8.32 -3.21 -12.25
N VAL A 29 -7.81 -2.26 -11.45
CA VAL A 29 -6.62 -2.48 -10.64
C VAL A 29 -7.09 -2.96 -9.27
N PRO A 30 -6.76 -4.18 -8.84
CA PRO A 30 -7.25 -4.71 -7.59
C PRO A 30 -6.74 -3.90 -6.38
N ALA A 31 -7.48 -3.96 -5.28
CA ALA A 31 -7.03 -3.43 -4.00
C ALA A 31 -5.63 -3.96 -3.60
N GLY A 32 -4.91 -3.18 -2.81
CA GLY A 32 -3.57 -3.50 -2.31
C GLY A 32 -2.43 -3.34 -3.32
N HIS A 33 -2.71 -2.86 -4.54
CA HIS A 33 -1.66 -2.57 -5.53
C HIS A 33 -1.12 -1.15 -5.35
N ALA A 34 0.17 -0.98 -5.68
CA ALA A 34 0.87 0.29 -5.53
C ALA A 34 0.55 1.28 -6.66
N TRP A 35 0.48 2.54 -6.27
CA TRP A 35 0.24 3.70 -7.12
C TRP A 35 1.27 4.78 -6.83
N LEU A 36 1.99 5.21 -7.86
CA LEU A 36 2.97 6.29 -7.77
C LEU A 36 2.30 7.64 -8.05
N VAL A 37 2.50 8.62 -7.19
CA VAL A 37 2.13 10.01 -7.51
C VAL A 37 3.11 10.56 -8.55
N VAL A 38 2.66 10.74 -9.79
CA VAL A 38 3.50 11.21 -10.91
C VAL A 38 3.33 12.69 -11.19
N ALA A 39 2.21 13.29 -10.77
CA ALA A 39 1.99 14.73 -10.84
C ALA A 39 1.12 15.23 -9.69
N ALA A 40 1.31 16.49 -9.30
CA ALA A 40 0.55 17.13 -8.24
C ALA A 40 0.14 18.57 -8.62
N SER A 41 -1.15 18.88 -8.50
CA SER A 41 -1.70 20.23 -8.56
C SER A 41 -2.24 20.66 -7.18
N ALA A 42 -2.88 21.83 -7.07
CA ALA A 42 -3.34 22.35 -5.78
C ALA A 42 -4.19 21.35 -4.96
N SER A 43 -5.15 20.69 -5.60
CA SER A 43 -6.10 19.77 -4.94
C SER A 43 -6.15 18.37 -5.54
N THR A 44 -5.40 18.11 -6.62
CA THR A 44 -5.49 16.85 -7.38
C THR A 44 -4.11 16.19 -7.51
N ARG A 45 -4.07 14.87 -7.49
CA ARG A 45 -2.88 14.08 -7.82
C ARG A 45 -3.16 13.20 -9.03
N THR A 46 -2.15 13.02 -9.86
CA THR A 46 -2.14 11.98 -10.87
C THR A 46 -1.42 10.77 -10.29
N LEU A 47 -2.13 9.66 -10.20
CA LEU A 47 -1.64 8.38 -9.69
C LEU A 47 -1.41 7.44 -10.85
N LYS A 48 -0.23 6.81 -10.91
CA LYS A 48 0.12 5.80 -11.90
C LYS A 48 0.20 4.43 -11.23
N SER A 49 -0.60 3.48 -11.71
CA SER A 49 -0.52 2.08 -11.28
C SER A 49 0.85 1.51 -11.64
N THR A 50 1.57 0.96 -10.67
CA THR A 50 2.88 0.34 -10.94
C THR A 50 2.75 -0.99 -11.68
N THR A 51 1.58 -1.63 -11.58
CA THR A 51 1.30 -2.93 -12.22
C THR A 51 0.82 -2.79 -13.65
N THR A 52 -0.08 -1.83 -13.91
CA THR A 52 -0.74 -1.69 -15.22
C THR A 52 -0.28 -0.47 -16.01
N GLY A 53 0.46 0.46 -15.38
CA GLY A 53 0.88 1.72 -15.99
C GLY A 53 -0.24 2.75 -16.19
N ILE A 54 -1.49 2.40 -15.84
CA ILE A 54 -2.66 3.28 -15.99
C ILE A 54 -2.54 4.48 -15.07
N GLU A 55 -2.89 5.66 -15.58
CA GLU A 55 -2.90 6.90 -14.82
C GLU A 55 -4.33 7.36 -14.52
N ILE A 56 -4.55 7.84 -13.30
CA ILE A 56 -5.83 8.42 -12.86
C ILE A 56 -5.60 9.74 -12.13
N GLY A 57 -6.48 10.71 -12.37
CA GLY A 57 -6.58 11.92 -11.56
C GLY A 57 -7.54 11.71 -10.40
N ARG A 58 -7.13 12.06 -9.17
CA ARG A 58 -7.99 12.02 -7.96
C ARG A 58 -7.78 13.25 -7.10
N VAL A 59 -8.83 13.74 -6.48
CA VAL A 59 -8.71 14.83 -5.51
C VAL A 59 -8.13 14.31 -4.19
N VAL A 60 -7.40 15.15 -3.47
CA VAL A 60 -6.66 14.74 -2.24
C VAL A 60 -7.57 14.08 -1.20
N ASP A 61 -8.83 14.52 -1.07
CA ASP A 61 -9.76 13.95 -0.10
C ASP A 61 -10.22 12.54 -0.49
N GLU A 62 -10.52 12.29 -1.77
CA GLU A 62 -10.78 10.94 -2.27
C GLU A 62 -9.58 10.01 -2.06
N ILE A 63 -8.36 10.53 -2.22
CA ILE A 63 -7.13 9.77 -2.00
C ILE A 63 -7.03 9.36 -0.53
N ARG A 64 -7.35 10.26 0.40
CA ARG A 64 -7.29 10.00 1.84
C ARG A 64 -8.21 8.85 2.26
N ASP A 65 -9.40 8.81 1.66
CA ASP A 65 -10.40 7.80 1.97
C ASP A 65 -10.07 6.47 1.30
N ALA A 66 -9.76 6.49 0.00
CA ALA A 66 -9.62 5.27 -0.81
C ALA A 66 -8.20 4.69 -0.85
N PHE A 67 -7.18 5.43 -0.41
CA PHE A 67 -5.78 5.00 -0.45
C PHE A 67 -5.10 5.12 0.90
N ALA A 68 -4.08 4.29 1.09
CA ALA A 68 -3.18 4.29 2.22
C ALA A 68 -1.78 4.72 1.75
N PRO A 69 -1.13 5.72 2.37
CA PRO A 69 0.24 6.03 2.05
C PRO A 69 1.19 4.95 2.58
N ALA A 70 2.25 4.66 1.84
CA ALA A 70 3.41 4.02 2.45
C ALA A 70 3.93 4.91 3.60
N PRO A 71 4.36 4.33 4.74
CA PRO A 71 4.99 5.11 5.80
C PRO A 71 6.14 5.96 5.24
N LEU A 72 6.19 7.27 5.58
CA LEU A 72 7.26 8.19 5.12
C LEU A 72 8.67 7.68 5.45
N THR A 73 8.78 6.87 6.50
CA THR A 73 10.00 6.15 6.88
C THR A 73 9.70 4.66 6.94
N VAL A 74 9.64 4.00 5.79
CA VAL A 74 9.56 2.54 5.73
C VAL A 74 10.89 1.96 6.27
N PRO A 75 10.85 1.16 7.35
CA PRO A 75 12.06 0.48 7.83
C PRO A 75 12.67 -0.40 6.73
N GLU A 76 14.00 -0.56 6.74
CA GLU A 76 14.74 -1.31 5.70
C GLU A 76 14.11 -2.67 5.39
N ALA A 77 13.67 -3.38 6.44
CA ALA A 77 13.07 -4.70 6.34
C ALA A 77 11.82 -4.77 5.44
N TYR A 78 11.10 -3.66 5.23
CA TYR A 78 9.90 -3.61 4.39
C TYR A 78 10.10 -2.82 3.09
N ARG A 79 11.28 -2.25 2.80
CA ARG A 79 11.45 -1.44 1.58
C ARG A 79 11.17 -2.24 0.30
N GLN A 80 11.55 -3.51 0.30
CA GLN A 80 11.30 -4.41 -0.83
C GLN A 80 9.81 -4.71 -1.03
N ASP A 81 9.03 -4.67 0.04
CA ASP A 81 7.59 -4.96 0.02
C ASP A 81 6.81 -3.88 -0.75
N LEU A 82 7.40 -2.68 -0.93
CA LEU A 82 6.76 -1.60 -1.66
C LEU A 82 6.45 -1.95 -3.12
N GLN A 83 7.20 -2.89 -3.69
CA GLN A 83 7.09 -3.30 -5.09
C GLN A 83 6.23 -4.54 -5.27
N LEU A 84 5.76 -5.16 -4.19
CA LEU A 84 5.06 -6.43 -4.23
C LEU A 84 3.55 -6.22 -4.21
N SER A 85 2.85 -7.00 -5.05
CA SER A 85 1.42 -7.17 -4.96
C SER A 85 1.02 -7.95 -3.70
N PRO A 86 -0.26 -7.92 -3.30
CA PRO A 86 -0.72 -8.71 -2.16
C PRO A 86 -0.38 -10.21 -2.28
N VAL A 87 -0.53 -10.80 -3.48
CA VAL A 87 -0.22 -12.22 -3.70
C VAL A 87 1.28 -12.49 -3.54
N GLU A 88 2.13 -11.57 -4.00
CA GLU A 88 3.59 -11.69 -3.85
C GLU A 88 4.04 -11.49 -2.40
N LEU A 89 3.41 -10.57 -1.65
CA LEU A 89 3.62 -10.44 -0.20
C LEU A 89 3.20 -11.73 0.51
N SER A 90 2.07 -12.30 0.11
CA SER A 90 1.62 -13.57 0.66
C SER A 90 2.63 -14.68 0.36
N ALA A 91 3.14 -14.78 -0.87
CA ALA A 91 4.12 -15.79 -1.25
C ALA A 91 5.45 -15.60 -0.50
N ARG A 92 5.93 -14.35 -0.39
CA ARG A 92 7.18 -13.97 0.29
C ARG A 92 7.23 -14.47 1.73
N TYR A 93 6.13 -14.32 2.47
CA TYR A 93 6.05 -14.72 3.88
C TYR A 93 5.37 -16.09 4.08
N ALA A 94 4.97 -16.79 3.01
CA ALA A 94 4.37 -18.13 3.10
C ALA A 94 5.39 -19.28 3.13
N SER A 95 6.66 -19.06 2.78
CA SER A 95 7.63 -20.16 2.79
C SER A 95 8.10 -20.50 4.21
N ASN A 96 8.51 -21.75 4.43
CA ASN A 96 9.23 -22.16 5.65
C ASN A 96 10.73 -21.80 5.59
N SER A 97 11.16 -21.08 4.54
CA SER A 97 12.56 -20.72 4.27
C SER A 97 12.85 -19.24 4.54
N VAL A 98 11.83 -18.42 4.81
CA VAL A 98 12.00 -17.03 5.24
C VAL A 98 11.75 -16.99 6.74
N ASP A 99 12.83 -16.78 7.50
CA ASP A 99 12.79 -16.62 8.95
C ASP A 99 11.96 -15.37 9.28
N THR A 100 10.71 -15.58 9.70
CA THR A 100 9.77 -14.60 10.28
C THR A 100 9.35 -13.43 9.36
N HIS A 101 8.10 -12.99 9.51
CA HIS A 101 7.71 -11.66 9.03
C HIS A 101 8.40 -10.62 9.94
N PRO A 102 8.91 -9.48 9.44
CA PRO A 102 9.79 -8.64 10.27
C PRO A 102 9.11 -8.00 11.51
N LEU A 103 7.78 -8.05 11.62
CA LEU A 103 7.02 -7.67 12.83
C LEU A 103 6.58 -8.83 13.71
N LEU A 104 6.35 -10.03 13.14
CA LEU A 104 5.64 -11.12 13.82
C LEU A 104 6.14 -12.49 13.38
N PRO A 105 6.01 -13.52 14.23
CA PRO A 105 6.22 -14.91 13.80
C PRO A 105 5.39 -15.27 12.57
N VAL A 106 5.97 -16.05 11.66
CA VAL A 106 5.35 -16.37 10.37
C VAL A 106 3.97 -17.03 10.50
N GLN A 107 3.76 -17.83 11.55
CA GLN A 107 2.48 -18.49 11.82
C GLN A 107 1.38 -17.47 12.16
N LEU A 108 1.69 -16.46 12.95
CA LEU A 108 0.73 -15.41 13.31
C LEU A 108 0.42 -14.51 12.12
N TRP A 109 1.44 -14.19 11.30
CA TRP A 109 1.23 -13.47 10.04
C TRP A 109 0.29 -14.27 9.10
N ARG A 110 0.50 -15.59 8.94
CA ARG A 110 -0.38 -16.45 8.13
C ARG A 110 -1.82 -16.44 8.65
N GLN A 111 -2.01 -16.48 9.97
CA GLN A 111 -3.33 -16.39 10.58
C GLN A 111 -4.04 -15.07 10.24
N GLN A 112 -3.33 -13.94 10.32
CA GLN A 112 -3.85 -12.62 9.98
C GLN A 112 -4.20 -12.51 8.48
N VAL A 113 -3.38 -13.10 7.61
CA VAL A 113 -3.65 -13.18 6.17
C VAL A 113 -4.90 -14.01 5.88
N GLN A 114 -5.06 -15.17 6.50
CA GLN A 114 -6.27 -16.01 6.36
C GLN A 114 -7.54 -15.28 6.79
N GLN A 115 -7.42 -14.41 7.80
CA GLN A 115 -8.51 -13.54 8.26
C GLN A 115 -8.66 -12.26 7.43
N GLN A 116 -7.89 -12.10 6.33
CA GLN A 116 -7.88 -10.95 5.43
C GLN A 116 -7.51 -9.61 6.12
N GLN A 117 -6.82 -9.66 7.26
CA GLN A 117 -6.50 -8.47 8.06
C GLN A 117 -5.32 -7.66 7.52
N THR A 118 -4.41 -8.31 6.77
CA THR A 118 -3.10 -7.72 6.41
C THR A 118 -2.86 -7.59 4.91
N MET A 119 -3.60 -8.27 4.03
CA MET A 119 -3.28 -8.26 2.59
C MET A 119 -3.77 -6.99 1.87
N THR A 120 -5.02 -6.59 2.10
CA THR A 120 -5.63 -5.43 1.42
C THR A 120 -5.19 -4.09 2.01
N GLY A 121 -4.83 -4.11 3.29
CA GLY A 121 -4.40 -2.95 4.08
C GLY A 121 -3.00 -3.10 4.65
N TYR A 122 -2.10 -3.82 3.96
CA TYR A 122 -0.76 -4.16 4.49
C TYR A 122 -0.04 -2.97 5.12
N TRP A 123 0.02 -1.84 4.43
CA TRP A 123 0.72 -0.65 4.93
C TRP A 123 0.00 0.08 6.06
N ASP A 124 -1.34 0.08 6.06
CA ASP A 124 -2.12 0.57 7.19
C ASP A 124 -1.85 -0.30 8.43
N TRP A 125 -1.85 -1.62 8.25
CA TRP A 125 -1.53 -2.57 9.28
C TRP A 125 -0.08 -2.41 9.79
N VAL A 126 0.93 -2.36 8.90
CA VAL A 126 2.34 -2.11 9.28
C VAL A 126 2.46 -0.79 10.04
N SER A 127 1.79 0.27 9.58
CA SER A 127 1.79 1.57 10.26
C SER A 127 1.23 1.48 11.68
N GLN A 128 0.12 0.77 11.87
CA GLN A 128 -0.48 0.54 13.19
C GLN A 128 0.46 -0.25 14.10
N GLN A 129 1.08 -1.33 13.59
CA GLN A 129 2.02 -2.13 14.37
C GLN A 129 3.26 -1.32 14.77
N LEU A 130 3.84 -0.54 13.85
CA LEU A 130 4.99 0.33 14.14
C LEU A 130 4.62 1.40 15.17
N ALA A 131 3.42 1.98 15.08
CA ALA A 131 2.92 2.96 16.05
C ALA A 131 2.75 2.32 17.45
N MET A 132 2.23 1.10 17.53
CA MET A 132 2.13 0.36 18.79
C MET A 132 3.50 0.09 19.40
N LEU A 133 4.47 -0.40 18.62
CA LEU A 133 5.83 -0.64 19.09
C LEU A 133 6.53 0.64 19.56
N ALA A 134 6.33 1.76 18.85
CA ALA A 134 6.86 3.06 19.24
C ALA A 134 6.18 3.62 20.51
N GLY A 135 4.89 3.31 20.71
CA GLY A 135 4.13 3.68 21.91
C GLY A 135 4.50 2.85 23.13
N VAL A 136 4.78 1.55 22.96
CA VAL A 136 5.23 0.65 24.02
C VAL A 136 6.62 1.03 24.56
N ASN A 137 7.48 1.63 23.73
CA ASN A 137 8.80 2.14 24.17
C ASN A 137 8.75 3.50 24.90
N ARG A 138 7.55 4.04 25.20
CA ARG A 138 7.37 5.31 25.93
C ARG A 138 6.74 5.14 27.31
N SER A 139 6.56 3.91 27.79
CA SER A 139 6.04 3.59 29.12
C SER A 139 7.11 3.04 30.05
#